data_AF-Q20791-F1
#
_entry.id   AF-Q20791-F1
#
_cell.length_a   1.000
_cell.length_b   1.000
_cell.length_c   1.000
_cell.angle_alpha   90.00
_cell.angle_beta   90.00
_cell.angle_gamma   90.00
#
_symmetry.space_group_name_H-M   'P 1'
#
loop_
_entity.id
_entity.type
_entity.pdbx_description
1 polymer ?
#
loop_
_entity_poly.entity_id
_entity_poly.type
_entity_poly.pdbx_seq_one_letter_code
_entity_poly.pdbx_strand_id
1 'polypeptide(L)'
;MASPHGINTPETKHEFSIEVLLKEPFKETKKLSESCHKSQESMNGDLLINTEKQHAKIQNKHPRNYFTEPPSIECCVRENQGLPPHPRANQYPAHFCKAMVAYCEDPYWTERTVPLPPGLVVPRRPLDYYNIIPNLSPPPEDFNWIPPNEPPPIEIPKEAYELFYERRKIYFENLHKNRKTESAKIRKQGDGPSLQ
;
A
#
# COMPACT_ATOMS: atom_id res chain seq x y z
N MET A 1 -30.82 58.98 -6.18
CA MET A 1 -31.10 58.52 -4.80
C MET A 1 -31.07 57.00 -4.79
N ALA A 2 -30.50 56.42 -3.72
CA ALA A 2 -30.36 54.99 -3.42
C ALA A 2 -29.33 54.16 -4.25
N SER A 3 -28.21 53.85 -3.58
CA SER A 3 -27.22 52.82 -3.93
C SER A 3 -27.74 51.39 -3.68
N PRO A 4 -27.16 50.38 -4.34
CA PRO A 4 -26.99 49.06 -3.75
C PRO A 4 -25.52 48.78 -3.43
N HIS A 5 -25.31 48.27 -2.22
CA HIS A 5 -24.01 47.95 -1.63
C HIS A 5 -23.27 46.83 -2.37
N GLY A 6 -21.97 47.07 -2.60
CA GLY A 6 -21.03 46.07 -3.07
C GLY A 6 -20.72 45.05 -1.98
N ILE A 7 -20.89 43.77 -2.32
CA ILE A 7 -20.48 42.64 -1.50
C ILE A 7 -19.07 42.27 -1.96
N ASN A 8 -18.07 42.62 -1.14
CA ASN A 8 -16.71 42.13 -1.25
C ASN A 8 -16.67 40.68 -0.75
N THR A 9 -16.60 39.71 -1.66
CA THR A 9 -16.18 38.34 -1.34
C THR A 9 -14.68 38.23 -1.51
N PRO A 10 -13.93 37.75 -0.50
CA PRO A 10 -12.52 37.43 -0.67
C PRO A 10 -12.41 36.14 -1.49
N GLU A 11 -11.92 36.25 -2.73
CA GLU A 11 -11.52 35.10 -3.54
C GLU A 11 -10.47 34.28 -2.77
N THR A 12 -10.92 33.16 -2.24
CA THR A 12 -10.10 32.17 -1.56
C THR A 12 -9.36 31.38 -2.63
N LYS A 13 -8.18 31.86 -3.02
CA LYS A 13 -7.24 31.09 -3.86
C LYS A 13 -6.62 29.98 -3.01
N HIS A 14 -7.36 28.90 -2.79
CA HIS A 14 -6.79 27.62 -2.38
C HIS A 14 -6.31 26.88 -3.63
N GLU A 15 -5.19 27.35 -4.21
CA GLU A 15 -4.36 26.51 -5.07
C GLU A 15 -3.70 25.44 -4.17
N PHE A 16 -4.45 24.38 -3.88
CA PHE A 16 -3.87 23.15 -3.34
C PHE A 16 -3.10 22.49 -4.49
N SER A 17 -1.84 22.88 -4.66
CA SER A 17 -0.89 22.19 -5.53
C SER A 17 -0.72 20.75 -5.04
N ILE A 18 -1.43 19.82 -5.68
CA ILE A 18 -1.31 18.36 -5.46
C ILE A 18 0.11 17.85 -5.81
N GLU A 19 0.95 18.67 -6.45
CA GLU A 19 2.35 18.34 -6.74
C GLU A 19 3.35 18.47 -5.57
N VAL A 20 2.95 18.97 -4.39
CA VAL A 20 3.89 19.21 -3.27
C VAL A 20 3.97 18.02 -2.28
N LEU A 21 3.07 17.04 -2.36
CA LEU A 21 2.99 15.93 -1.38
C LEU A 21 3.62 14.59 -1.80
N LEU A 22 4.27 14.52 -2.97
CA LEU A 22 4.87 13.27 -3.50
C LEU A 22 6.38 13.33 -3.76
N LYS A 23 7.09 14.43 -3.43
CA LYS A 23 8.51 14.61 -3.79
C LYS A 23 9.54 14.50 -2.65
N GLU A 24 9.15 14.43 -1.36
CA GLU A 24 10.12 14.54 -0.25
C GLU A 24 9.82 13.64 1.00
N PRO A 25 9.85 12.28 0.91
CA PRO A 25 10.14 11.48 2.12
C PRO A 25 11.38 10.56 2.01
N PHE A 26 12.19 10.68 0.94
CA PHE A 26 13.24 9.69 0.63
C PHE A 26 14.69 10.12 0.92
N LYS A 27 14.93 11.31 1.48
CA LYS A 27 16.32 11.73 1.82
C LYS A 27 16.91 10.92 2.97
N GLU A 28 16.08 10.42 3.89
CA GLU A 28 16.54 9.62 5.02
C GLU A 28 16.69 8.14 4.67
N THR A 29 15.81 7.58 3.83
CA THR A 29 15.91 6.19 3.35
C THR A 29 17.09 6.00 2.40
N LYS A 30 17.46 7.01 1.61
CA LYS A 30 18.67 6.97 0.79
C LYS A 30 19.93 6.90 1.66
N LYS A 31 19.97 7.73 2.72
CA LYS A 31 21.06 7.73 3.72
C LYS A 31 21.15 6.39 4.47
N LEU A 32 20.03 5.75 4.75
CA LEU A 32 19.95 4.42 5.37
C LEU A 32 20.39 3.29 4.41
N SER A 33 20.02 3.36 3.12
CA SER A 33 20.49 2.40 2.10
C SER A 33 21.99 2.52 1.85
N GLU A 34 22.53 3.74 1.84
CA GLU A 34 23.96 4.02 1.71
C GLU A 34 24.75 3.60 2.96
N SER A 35 24.15 3.72 4.16
CA SER A 35 24.74 3.22 5.41
C SER A 35 24.87 1.69 5.38
N CYS A 36 23.86 0.98 4.89
CA CYS A 36 23.89 -0.47 4.77
C CYS A 36 24.98 -0.96 3.78
N HIS A 37 25.21 -0.24 2.68
CA HIS A 37 26.30 -0.54 1.75
C HIS A 37 27.68 -0.20 2.33
N LYS A 38 27.84 0.91 3.05
CA LYS A 38 29.11 1.28 3.69
C LYS A 38 29.54 0.31 4.79
N SER A 39 28.60 -0.32 5.49
CA SER A 39 28.91 -1.36 6.49
C SER A 39 29.41 -2.67 5.86
N GLN A 40 29.27 -2.88 4.55
CA GLN A 40 29.79 -4.08 3.87
C GLN A 40 31.23 -3.91 3.35
N GLU A 41 31.75 -2.68 3.24
CA GLU A 41 33.08 -2.41 2.67
C GLU A 41 34.17 -2.11 3.71
N SER A 42 33.85 -1.88 4.99
CA SER A 42 34.83 -1.51 6.02
C SER A 42 35.23 -2.63 7.00
N MET A 43 35.23 -3.89 6.56
CA MET A 43 35.84 -5.00 7.32
C MET A 43 37.21 -5.34 6.75
N ASN A 44 38.16 -4.41 6.88
CA ASN A 44 39.61 -4.62 6.72
C ASN A 44 40.34 -3.46 7.44
N GLY A 45 40.81 -3.67 8.68
CA GLY A 45 41.75 -2.77 9.36
C GLY A 45 41.20 -2.01 10.58
N ASP A 46 41.51 -2.54 11.77
CA ASP A 46 42.01 -1.76 12.91
C ASP A 46 41.13 -0.71 13.60
N LEU A 47 39.85 -0.97 13.86
CA LEU A 47 39.06 -0.15 14.81
C LEU A 47 38.01 -0.95 15.61
N LEU A 48 38.36 -2.16 16.06
CA LEU A 48 37.43 -3.14 16.66
C LEU A 48 37.74 -3.45 18.14
N ILE A 49 37.68 -2.49 19.07
CA ILE A 49 37.74 -2.86 20.53
C ILE A 49 36.80 -2.04 21.45
N ASN A 50 36.41 -0.80 21.14
CA ASN A 50 35.78 0.08 22.16
C ASN A 50 34.30 0.49 21.94
N THR A 51 33.70 0.21 20.79
CA THR A 51 32.28 0.56 20.49
C THR A 51 31.33 -0.63 20.61
N GLU A 52 31.82 -1.86 20.48
CA GLU A 52 31.00 -3.09 20.56
C GLU A 52 30.49 -3.40 21.98
N LYS A 53 31.18 -2.92 23.02
CA LYS A 53 30.76 -3.12 24.42
C LYS A 53 29.66 -2.15 24.90
N GLN A 54 29.41 -1.04 24.22
CA GLN A 54 28.35 -0.10 24.63
C GLN A 54 27.02 -0.33 23.91
N HIS A 55 27.02 -0.95 22.73
CA HIS A 55 25.79 -1.20 21.96
C HIS A 55 25.18 -2.60 22.20
N ALA A 56 25.87 -3.49 22.89
CA ALA A 56 25.41 -4.86 23.21
C ALA A 56 24.42 -4.94 24.40
N LYS A 57 23.95 -3.81 24.96
CA LYS A 57 23.19 -3.79 26.22
C LYS A 57 21.75 -3.26 26.13
N ILE A 58 21.19 -3.16 24.92
CA ILE A 58 19.73 -3.08 24.71
C ILE A 58 19.27 -4.44 24.16
N GLN A 59 19.45 -5.49 24.96
CA GLN A 59 18.56 -6.64 24.83
C GLN A 59 17.31 -6.27 25.62
N ASN A 60 16.23 -5.94 24.91
CA ASN A 60 14.92 -5.73 25.53
C ASN A 60 14.59 -6.98 26.34
N LYS A 61 14.42 -6.84 27.66
CA LYS A 61 14.00 -7.93 28.57
C LYS A 61 12.62 -8.51 28.22
N HIS A 62 11.90 -7.91 27.28
CA HIS A 62 10.60 -8.35 26.80
C HIS A 62 10.64 -8.50 25.27
N PRO A 63 10.09 -9.59 24.70
CA PRO A 63 9.94 -9.70 23.25
C PRO A 63 9.13 -8.50 22.72
N ARG A 64 9.52 -7.96 21.57
CA ARG A 64 8.83 -6.84 20.92
C ARG A 64 7.38 -7.21 20.67
N ASN A 65 6.45 -6.35 21.10
CA ASN A 65 5.04 -6.49 20.72
C ASN A 65 4.77 -5.76 19.41
N TYR A 66 4.64 -6.51 18.31
CA TYR A 66 4.42 -5.92 16.97
C TYR A 66 3.08 -5.18 16.83
N PHE A 67 2.13 -5.32 17.75
CA PHE A 67 0.88 -4.54 17.72
C PHE A 67 1.08 -3.09 18.20
N THR A 68 2.11 -2.85 19.01
CA THR A 68 2.30 -1.58 19.73
C THR A 68 3.66 -0.93 19.47
N GLU A 69 4.69 -1.72 19.17
CA GLU A 69 6.07 -1.27 19.04
C GLU A 69 6.56 -1.40 17.58
N PRO A 70 7.02 -0.30 16.95
CA PRO A 70 7.56 -0.35 15.61
C PRO A 70 8.85 -1.19 15.56
N PRO A 71 9.16 -1.83 14.42
CA PRO A 71 10.47 -2.45 14.22
C PRO A 71 11.58 -1.39 14.26
N SER A 72 12.75 -1.76 14.80
CA SER A 72 13.98 -0.97 14.66
C SER A 72 14.75 -1.44 13.44
N ILE A 73 15.15 -0.50 12.58
CA ILE A 73 15.93 -0.82 11.38
C ILE A 73 17.30 -1.40 11.75
N GLU A 74 17.91 -0.96 12.85
CA GLU A 74 19.18 -1.47 13.35
C GLU A 74 19.08 -2.94 13.79
N CYS A 75 17.97 -3.31 14.42
CA CYS A 75 17.67 -4.72 14.73
C CYS A 75 17.48 -5.52 13.44
N CYS A 76 16.67 -5.02 12.50
CA CYS A 76 16.47 -5.68 11.21
C CYS A 76 17.79 -5.87 10.44
N VAL A 77 18.69 -4.87 10.46
CA VAL A 77 20.02 -4.96 9.84
C VAL A 77 20.83 -6.06 10.49
N ARG A 78 20.95 -6.08 11.82
CA ARG A 78 21.72 -7.07 12.57
C ARG A 78 21.19 -8.50 12.39
N GLU A 79 19.88 -8.69 12.38
CA GLU A 79 19.23 -10.00 12.22
C GLU A 79 19.34 -10.55 10.80
N ASN A 80 19.57 -9.69 9.80
CA ASN A 80 19.62 -10.08 8.39
C ASN A 80 21.03 -10.02 7.78
N GLN A 81 22.10 -9.87 8.58
CA GLN A 81 23.48 -9.87 8.08
C GLN A 81 23.88 -11.26 7.58
N GLY A 82 24.54 -11.32 6.42
CA GLY A 82 25.08 -12.57 5.87
C GLY A 82 24.05 -13.57 5.34
N LEU A 83 22.77 -13.17 5.25
CA LEU A 83 21.70 -14.04 4.74
C LEU A 83 21.46 -13.84 3.23
N PRO A 84 20.91 -14.85 2.52
CA PRO A 84 20.52 -14.71 1.12
C PRO A 84 19.42 -13.63 0.94
N PRO A 85 19.26 -13.05 -0.26
CA PRO A 85 18.25 -12.02 -0.54
C PRO A 85 16.84 -12.37 -0.05
N HIS A 86 16.02 -11.37 0.26
CA HIS A 86 14.64 -11.58 0.67
C HIS A 86 13.85 -12.28 -0.44
N PRO A 87 12.99 -13.28 -0.16
CA PRO A 87 12.21 -13.99 -1.19
C PRO A 87 11.34 -13.04 -2.03
N ARG A 88 10.92 -11.92 -1.45
CA ARG A 88 10.10 -10.88 -2.10
C ARG A 88 10.88 -9.63 -2.51
N ALA A 89 12.22 -9.70 -2.60
CA ALA A 89 13.05 -8.54 -2.93
C ALA A 89 12.66 -7.88 -4.28
N ASN A 90 12.13 -8.66 -5.22
CA ASN A 90 11.62 -8.19 -6.51
C ASN A 90 10.36 -7.31 -6.41
N GLN A 91 9.66 -7.30 -5.26
CA GLN A 91 8.50 -6.44 -5.01
C GLN A 91 8.87 -5.07 -4.43
N TYR A 92 10.16 -4.82 -4.26
CA TYR A 92 10.74 -3.61 -3.70
C TYR A 92 11.76 -2.99 -4.65
N PRO A 93 12.16 -1.71 -4.45
CA PRO A 93 13.22 -1.10 -5.22
C PRO A 93 14.53 -1.92 -5.13
N ALA A 94 15.26 -2.03 -6.24
CA ALA A 94 16.45 -2.87 -6.33
C ALA A 94 17.58 -2.54 -5.33
N HIS A 95 17.60 -1.32 -4.79
CA HIS A 95 18.56 -0.87 -3.78
C HIS A 95 18.16 -1.24 -2.33
N PHE A 96 17.01 -1.89 -2.13
CA PHE A 96 16.60 -2.33 -0.80
C PHE A 96 17.38 -3.58 -0.41
N CYS A 97 18.14 -3.48 0.68
CA CYS A 97 18.76 -4.63 1.31
C CYS A 97 17.70 -5.53 1.94
N LYS A 98 18.06 -6.78 2.26
CA LYS A 98 17.17 -7.73 2.93
C LYS A 98 16.55 -7.15 4.22
N ALA A 99 17.36 -6.45 5.01
CA ALA A 99 16.91 -5.82 6.24
C ALA A 99 15.85 -4.74 6.01
N MET A 100 15.98 -3.97 4.93
CA MET A 100 14.98 -2.96 4.55
C MET A 100 13.69 -3.64 4.11
N VAL A 101 13.77 -4.73 3.34
CA VAL A 101 12.59 -5.50 2.96
C VAL A 101 11.90 -6.08 4.19
N ALA A 102 12.65 -6.70 5.11
CA ALA A 102 12.12 -7.22 6.37
C ALA A 102 11.48 -6.12 7.24
N TYR A 103 12.11 -4.94 7.31
CA TYR A 103 11.53 -3.77 7.98
C TYR A 103 10.20 -3.36 7.33
N CYS A 104 10.11 -3.36 5.99
CA CYS A 104 8.89 -2.97 5.27
C CYS A 104 7.76 -4.00 5.40
N GLU A 105 8.09 -5.28 5.54
CA GLU A 105 7.15 -6.40 5.68
C GLU A 105 6.75 -6.67 7.14
N ASP A 106 7.23 -5.88 8.10
CA ASP A 106 6.92 -6.09 9.52
C ASP A 106 5.40 -5.98 9.80
N PRO A 107 4.81 -6.92 10.56
CA PRO A 107 3.39 -6.91 10.91
C PRO A 107 2.93 -5.61 11.60
N TYR A 108 3.83 -4.87 12.28
CA TYR A 108 3.48 -3.57 12.87
C TYR A 108 2.83 -2.63 11.85
N TRP A 109 3.27 -2.64 10.60
CA TRP A 109 2.73 -1.73 9.60
C TRP A 109 1.29 -2.08 9.21
N THR A 110 0.92 -3.36 9.22
CA THR A 110 -0.41 -3.84 8.83
C THR A 110 -1.36 -4.01 10.00
N GLU A 111 -0.85 -4.45 11.15
CA GLU A 111 -1.64 -4.97 12.26
C GLU A 111 -1.59 -4.09 13.52
N ARG A 112 -0.87 -2.96 13.53
CA ARG A 112 -0.81 -2.09 14.72
C ARG A 112 -2.20 -1.75 15.25
N THR A 113 -2.31 -1.75 16.58
CA THR A 113 -3.52 -1.34 17.30
C THR A 113 -3.42 0.09 17.86
N VAL A 114 -2.24 0.71 17.71
CA VAL A 114 -1.96 2.06 18.20
C VAL A 114 -1.79 3.06 17.05
N PRO A 115 -2.07 4.36 17.28
CA PRO A 115 -1.71 5.41 16.34
C PRO A 115 -0.22 5.37 16.00
N LEU A 116 0.11 5.74 14.77
CA LEU A 116 1.50 5.83 14.35
C LEU A 116 2.20 6.94 15.16
N PRO A 117 3.37 6.68 15.78
CA PRO A 117 4.09 7.71 16.51
C PRO A 117 4.40 8.93 15.63
N PRO A 118 4.39 10.15 16.18
CA PRO A 118 4.70 11.37 15.41
C PRO A 118 6.05 11.27 14.69
N GLY A 119 6.08 11.66 13.42
CA GLY A 119 7.29 11.64 12.59
C GLY A 119 7.63 10.30 11.96
N LEU A 120 6.99 9.19 12.37
CA LEU A 120 7.13 7.93 11.65
C LEU A 120 6.22 7.94 10.41
N VAL A 121 6.75 7.41 9.31
CA VAL A 121 6.01 7.17 8.07
C VAL A 121 5.88 5.68 7.84
N VAL A 122 4.72 5.25 7.32
CA VAL A 122 4.53 3.86 6.92
C VAL A 122 5.45 3.56 5.73
N PRO A 123 6.27 2.51 5.77
CA PRO A 123 7.19 2.18 4.69
C PRO A 123 6.45 1.72 3.43
N ARG A 124 7.19 1.65 2.32
CA ARG A 124 6.66 1.16 1.05
C ARG A 124 6.10 -0.25 1.22
N ARG A 125 4.90 -0.46 0.69
CA ARG A 125 4.26 -1.77 0.62
C ARG A 125 4.78 -2.58 -0.57
N PRO A 126 4.73 -3.92 -0.49
CA PRO A 126 5.02 -4.76 -1.64
C PRO A 126 3.96 -4.52 -2.73
N LEU A 127 4.32 -4.75 -4.00
CA LEU A 127 3.45 -4.47 -5.15
C LEU A 127 2.10 -5.22 -5.11
N ASP A 128 2.06 -6.37 -4.45
CA ASP A 128 0.89 -7.24 -4.31
C ASP A 128 0.13 -7.04 -2.99
N TYR A 129 0.45 -6.01 -2.21
CA TYR A 129 -0.11 -5.77 -0.88
C TYR A 129 -1.65 -5.86 -0.81
N TYR A 130 -2.34 -5.29 -1.80
CA TYR A 130 -3.80 -5.30 -1.85
C TYR A 130 -4.39 -6.65 -2.27
N ASN A 131 -3.58 -7.55 -2.85
CA ASN A 131 -3.99 -8.90 -3.22
C ASN A 131 -3.92 -9.87 -2.04
N ILE A 132 -3.05 -9.59 -1.06
CA ILE A 132 -2.81 -10.48 0.10
C ILE A 132 -3.68 -10.14 1.32
N ILE A 133 -4.28 -8.95 1.38
CA ILE A 133 -5.20 -8.60 2.48
C ILE A 133 -6.65 -8.84 2.03
N PRO A 134 -7.29 -9.94 2.47
CA PRO A 134 -8.63 -10.32 1.99
C PRO A 134 -9.71 -9.27 2.29
N ASN A 135 -9.50 -8.43 3.31
CA ASN A 135 -10.48 -7.45 3.77
C ASN A 135 -10.28 -6.05 3.16
N LEU A 136 -9.24 -5.85 2.35
CA LEU A 136 -8.93 -4.57 1.67
C LEU A 136 -8.96 -4.70 0.14
N SER A 137 -9.48 -5.81 -0.40
CA SER A 137 -9.84 -5.86 -1.82
C SER A 137 -10.69 -4.62 -2.12
N PRO A 138 -10.41 -3.88 -3.21
CA PRO A 138 -11.29 -2.80 -3.62
C PRO A 138 -12.73 -3.35 -3.67
N PRO A 139 -13.73 -2.55 -3.26
CA PRO A 139 -15.11 -2.97 -3.38
C PRO A 139 -15.37 -3.43 -4.83
N PRO A 140 -16.23 -4.43 -5.03
CA PRO A 140 -16.61 -4.85 -6.38
C PRO A 140 -16.96 -3.65 -7.23
N GLU A 141 -16.48 -3.60 -8.47
CA GLU A 141 -16.75 -2.52 -9.39
C GLU A 141 -18.28 -2.36 -9.55
N ASP A 142 -18.81 -1.20 -9.17
CA ASP A 142 -20.24 -0.91 -9.29
C ASP A 142 -20.58 -0.51 -10.73
N PHE A 143 -20.98 -1.49 -11.53
CA PHE A 143 -21.41 -1.28 -12.92
C PHE A 143 -22.76 -0.54 -13.07
N ASN A 144 -23.44 -0.23 -11.97
CA ASN A 144 -24.62 0.62 -11.93
C ASN A 144 -24.31 2.05 -11.52
N TRP A 145 -23.06 2.36 -11.15
CA TRP A 145 -22.64 3.71 -10.82
C TRP A 145 -22.81 4.62 -12.04
N ILE A 146 -23.46 5.76 -11.81
CA ILE A 146 -23.66 6.81 -12.80
C ILE A 146 -22.81 8.00 -12.33
N PRO A 147 -21.85 8.48 -13.13
CA PRO A 147 -21.07 9.65 -12.76
C PRO A 147 -21.99 10.85 -12.55
N PRO A 148 -21.72 11.70 -11.54
CA PRO A 148 -22.45 12.96 -11.39
C PRO A 148 -22.31 13.82 -12.64
N ASN A 149 -23.28 14.71 -12.88
CA ASN A 149 -23.25 15.61 -14.05
C ASN A 149 -22.13 16.68 -13.98
N GLU A 150 -21.40 16.75 -12.86
CA GLU A 150 -20.29 17.67 -12.67
C GLU A 150 -19.02 17.12 -13.33
N PRO A 151 -18.20 17.98 -13.95
CA PRO A 151 -16.92 17.54 -14.48
C PRO A 151 -16.04 17.00 -13.34
N PRO A 152 -15.34 15.87 -13.54
CA PRO A 152 -14.47 15.34 -12.52
C PRO A 152 -13.36 16.37 -12.22
N PRO A 153 -12.90 16.47 -10.95
CA PRO A 153 -11.84 17.41 -10.57
C PRO A 153 -10.51 17.10 -11.25
N ILE A 154 -10.36 15.91 -11.84
CA ILE A 154 -9.21 15.48 -12.62
C ILE A 154 -9.76 14.95 -13.95
N GLU A 155 -9.19 15.40 -15.07
CA GLU A 155 -9.55 14.89 -16.39
C GLU A 155 -9.25 13.39 -16.47
N ILE A 156 -10.30 12.59 -16.70
CA ILE A 156 -10.17 11.15 -16.86
C ILE A 156 -9.84 10.87 -18.34
N PRO A 157 -8.72 10.21 -18.66
CA PRO A 157 -8.36 9.87 -20.03
C PRO A 157 -9.46 9.08 -20.73
N LYS A 158 -9.66 9.32 -22.03
CA LYS A 158 -10.67 8.62 -22.83
C LYS A 158 -10.52 7.10 -22.77
N GLU A 159 -9.27 6.61 -22.79
CA GLU A 159 -8.93 5.19 -22.67
C GLU A 159 -9.49 4.56 -21.38
N ALA A 160 -9.55 5.31 -20.28
CA ALA A 160 -10.09 4.81 -19.01
C ALA A 160 -11.61 4.59 -19.08
N TYR A 161 -12.34 5.47 -19.79
CA TYR A 161 -13.76 5.27 -20.05
C TYR A 161 -14.00 4.07 -20.97
N GLU A 162 -13.23 3.94 -22.04
CA GLU A 162 -13.33 2.80 -22.97
C GLU A 162 -13.14 1.46 -22.22
N LEU A 163 -12.12 1.36 -21.39
CA LEU A 163 -11.88 0.21 -20.53
C LEU A 163 -13.03 -0.07 -19.55
N PHE A 164 -13.61 0.96 -18.94
CA PHE A 164 -14.78 0.81 -18.06
C PHE A 164 -15.98 0.23 -18.81
N TYR A 165 -16.29 0.76 -19.99
CA TYR A 165 -17.40 0.27 -20.81
C TYR A 165 -17.19 -1.16 -21.30
N GLU A 166 -15.96 -1.55 -21.64
CA GLU A 166 -15.62 -2.93 -21.98
C GLU A 166 -15.85 -3.87 -20.79
N ARG A 167 -15.33 -3.54 -19.60
CA ARG A 167 -15.55 -4.33 -18.38
C ARG A 167 -17.04 -4.45 -18.05
N ARG A 168 -17.77 -3.34 -18.17
CA ARG A 168 -19.23 -3.28 -17.97
C ARG A 168 -19.97 -4.21 -18.92
N LYS A 169 -19.60 -4.21 -20.21
CA LYS A 169 -20.19 -5.10 -21.22
C LYS A 169 -19.95 -6.58 -20.87
N ILE A 170 -18.71 -6.95 -20.55
CA ILE A 170 -18.34 -8.33 -20.17
C ILE A 170 -19.13 -8.77 -18.92
N TYR A 171 -19.26 -7.89 -17.92
CA TYR A 171 -20.03 -8.16 -16.70
C TYR A 171 -21.50 -8.49 -17.01
N PHE A 172 -22.18 -7.67 -17.80
CA PHE A 172 -23.58 -7.94 -18.17
C PHE A 172 -23.74 -9.18 -19.05
N GLU A 173 -22.81 -9.44 -19.98
CA GLU A 173 -22.81 -10.68 -20.77
C GLU A 173 -22.70 -11.92 -19.87
N ASN A 174 -21.82 -11.89 -18.87
CA ASN A 174 -21.66 -12.98 -17.92
C ASN A 174 -22.88 -13.14 -17.01
N LEU A 175 -23.50 -12.04 -16.54
CA LEU A 175 -24.77 -12.08 -15.81
C LEU A 175 -25.87 -12.76 -16.63
N HIS A 176 -25.98 -12.43 -17.93
CA HIS A 176 -26.96 -13.05 -18.82
C HIS A 176 -26.67 -14.54 -19.06
N LYS A 177 -25.39 -14.92 -19.24
CA LYS A 177 -24.98 -16.33 -19.37
C LYS A 177 -25.32 -17.13 -18.10
N ASN A 178 -24.97 -16.60 -16.92
CA ASN A 178 -25.25 -17.24 -15.64
C ASN A 178 -26.74 -17.44 -15.42
N ARG A 179 -27.57 -16.41 -15.67
CA ARG A 179 -29.04 -16.52 -15.61
C ARG A 179 -29.61 -17.57 -16.56
N LYS A 180 -29.08 -17.69 -17.79
CA LYS A 180 -29.48 -18.74 -18.74
C LYS A 180 -29.09 -20.14 -18.24
N THR A 181 -27.90 -20.30 -17.67
CA THR A 181 -27.45 -21.59 -17.13
C THR A 181 -28.25 -22.02 -15.90
N GLU A 182 -28.60 -21.08 -15.00
CA GLU A 182 -29.47 -21.35 -13.85
C GLU A 182 -30.88 -21.73 -14.31
N SER A 183 -31.45 -21.00 -15.26
CA SER A 183 -32.75 -21.33 -15.85
C SER A 183 -32.76 -22.72 -16.51
N ALA A 184 -31.66 -23.11 -17.17
CA ALA A 184 -31.52 -24.43 -17.78
C ALA A 184 -31.34 -25.54 -16.74
N LYS A 185 -30.63 -25.28 -15.62
CA LYS A 185 -30.49 -26.22 -14.49
C LYS A 185 -31.83 -26.46 -13.80
N ILE A 186 -32.62 -25.42 -13.57
CA ILE A 186 -33.95 -25.52 -12.95
C ILE A 186 -34.89 -26.36 -13.84
N ARG A 187 -34.89 -26.13 -15.17
CA ARG A 187 -35.70 -26.94 -16.11
C ARG A 187 -35.31 -28.43 -16.10
N LYS A 188 -34.02 -28.76 -15.97
CA LYS A 188 -33.55 -30.14 -15.90
C LYS A 188 -33.84 -30.85 -14.57
N GLN A 189 -34.11 -30.11 -13.50
CA GLN A 189 -34.50 -30.70 -12.20
C GLN A 189 -36.02 -30.80 -12.03
N GLY A 190 -36.81 -30.14 -12.89
CA GLY A 190 -38.28 -30.19 -12.86
C GLY A 190 -38.91 -31.40 -13.56
N ASP A 191 -38.19 -32.08 -14.45
CA ASP A 191 -38.62 -33.34 -15.08
C ASP A 191 -38.15 -34.55 -14.26
N GLY A 192 -38.58 -34.60 -12.99
CA GLY A 192 -38.55 -35.83 -12.19
C GLY A 192 -39.69 -36.76 -12.63
N PRO A 193 -39.50 -38.09 -12.67
CA PRO A 193 -40.48 -39.02 -13.24
C PRO A 193 -41.82 -38.89 -12.50
N SER A 194 -42.90 -38.62 -13.25
CA SER A 194 -44.26 -38.87 -12.77
C SER A 194 -44.36 -40.33 -12.38
N LEU A 195 -44.56 -40.56 -11.08
CA LEU A 195 -45.00 -41.86 -10.58
C LEU A 195 -46.33 -42.20 -11.27
N GLN A 196 -46.33 -43.28 -12.04
CA GLN A 196 -47.54 -44.01 -12.42
C GLN A 196 -48.20 -44.63 -11.18
#